data_AF-A0A972VKQ5-F1
#
_entry.id   AF-A0A972VKQ5-F1
#
_cell.length_a   1.000
_cell.length_b   1.000
_cell.length_c   1.000
_cell.angle_alpha   90.00
_cell.angle_beta   90.00
_cell.angle_gamma   90.00
#
_symmetry.space_group_name_H-M   'P 1'
#
loop_
_entity.id
_entity.type
_entity.pdbx_description
1 polymer ?
#
loop_
_entity_poly.entity_id
_entity_poly.type
_entity_poly.pdbx_seq_one_letter_code
_entity_poly.pdbx_strand_id
1 'polypeptide(L)'
;MRKILTFLFPFLLSIIFGQAYSIESIVEDMAAQRDSSRLLFITHPGDSSQINSHKSRFGAWVRDTSAKVTVQGRAVKVWPSGAVADMITLESGWNSVPFFVESKWGIEETIIHVFRDLELEATPERPTVILDTLMSPSTNRAYYGANEMNVSFHGSPGGNATFYIKGLTSEPFPMKETSSGIYSGLYRIKDTDNVNSQKVVFKLKGKRGWAKKRSSSGRISVIPNYQPRVAKTAIDHTLVHYGINGEIFMDLPIGVELELKADFGYWCKVEAAEGHSGFVRKSSLEFPVSGEILDRAYINGISTDEDTNWVYLTFNTSEKVPFDITHHLEPNRISVTLFRTHFQNEWSAYPENKDVLNYLDWVQVDDSAIRFDFILSHEQSWGFYGKYNGNRFVLALRKPPVILDNSPFQGLSIAIDAGHGGDHKGALGATGLMEKDVNLVYSYYLKDILEKEGAKVIMTRSDDTTMGLSERMDIAFEENTQLFLWMHNNSTGLIRHPEEIKGASTYYTPLQGLEFARSIYPYLTNLGLEPEGFVHRSYYMTRQTYMPVILVEGAFLSNPEDEMFLMSDENLRNLAQAVADGLRERLVEIGN
;
A
#
# COMPACT_ATOMS: atom_id res chain seq x y z
N MET A 1 -25.71 39.81 4.74
CA MET A 1 -26.64 38.72 5.12
C MET A 1 -27.47 38.13 3.96
N ARG A 2 -27.11 38.33 2.68
CA ARG A 2 -27.82 37.73 1.51
C ARG A 2 -26.91 36.97 0.53
N LYS A 3 -25.71 36.56 0.97
CA LYS A 3 -24.71 35.84 0.14
C LYS A 3 -24.19 34.54 0.76
N ILE A 4 -24.84 34.01 1.81
CA ILE A 4 -24.47 32.73 2.47
C ILE A 4 -25.51 31.63 2.20
N LEU A 5 -26.66 31.95 1.59
CA LEU A 5 -27.76 30.98 1.40
C LEU A 5 -27.72 30.15 0.10
N THR A 6 -26.79 30.39 -0.81
CA THR A 6 -26.80 29.72 -2.13
C THR A 6 -25.97 28.42 -2.19
N PHE A 7 -25.19 28.11 -1.15
CA PHE A 7 -24.34 26.90 -1.10
C PHE A 7 -24.85 25.81 -0.15
N LEU A 8 -25.95 26.04 0.57
CA LEU A 8 -26.51 25.11 1.55
C LEU A 8 -27.87 24.52 1.14
N PHE A 9 -28.43 24.93 0.00
CA PHE A 9 -29.80 24.58 -0.36
C PHE A 9 -30.02 23.19 -1.00
N PRO A 10 -29.05 22.55 -1.69
CA PRO A 10 -29.24 21.15 -2.12
C PRO A 10 -29.02 20.15 -0.97
N PHE A 11 -28.15 20.50 0.00
CA PHE A 11 -27.68 19.57 1.02
C PHE A 11 -28.60 19.46 2.24
N LEU A 12 -29.43 20.48 2.50
CA LEU A 12 -30.39 20.45 3.62
C LEU A 12 -31.73 19.80 3.25
N LEU A 13 -32.04 19.58 1.96
CA LEU A 13 -33.27 18.87 1.57
C LEU A 13 -33.13 17.35 1.65
N SER A 14 -31.93 16.79 1.43
CA SER A 14 -31.66 15.34 1.52
C SER A 14 -31.65 14.80 2.95
N ILE A 15 -31.48 15.66 3.96
CA ILE A 15 -31.54 15.28 5.38
C ILE A 15 -32.99 15.35 5.92
N ILE A 16 -33.87 16.15 5.30
CA ILE A 16 -35.25 16.38 5.78
C ILE A 16 -36.26 15.49 5.04
N PHE A 17 -35.96 15.09 3.81
CA PHE A 17 -36.67 14.04 3.09
C PHE A 17 -35.65 12.92 2.86
N GLY A 18 -35.88 11.72 3.39
CA GLY A 18 -35.00 10.56 3.22
C GLY A 18 -34.88 10.10 1.76
N GLN A 19 -34.25 10.92 0.92
CA GLN A 19 -33.71 10.50 -0.36
C GLN A 19 -32.52 9.60 -0.05
N ALA A 20 -32.72 8.30 -0.24
CA ALA A 20 -31.66 7.32 -0.14
C ALA A 20 -30.49 7.75 -1.04
N TYR A 21 -29.28 7.72 -0.48
CA TYR A 21 -28.04 7.91 -1.23
C TYR A 21 -27.94 6.75 -2.24
N SER A 22 -28.41 6.95 -3.47
CA SER A 22 -28.45 5.93 -4.52
C SER A 22 -27.53 6.29 -5.69
N ILE A 23 -27.04 5.28 -6.40
CA ILE A 23 -26.19 5.52 -7.57
C ILE A 23 -26.95 6.25 -8.68
N GLU A 24 -28.26 6.02 -8.81
CA GLU A 24 -29.12 6.72 -9.75
C GLU A 24 -29.13 8.23 -9.50
N SER A 25 -29.29 8.64 -8.23
CA SER A 25 -29.26 10.07 -7.86
C SER A 25 -27.90 10.72 -8.17
N ILE A 26 -26.81 9.99 -7.99
CA ILE A 26 -25.44 10.45 -8.28
C ILE A 26 -25.27 10.64 -9.79
N VAL A 27 -25.73 9.67 -10.59
CA VAL A 27 -25.69 9.76 -12.06
C VAL A 27 -26.57 10.90 -12.58
N GLU A 28 -27.73 11.14 -11.98
CA GLU A 28 -28.61 12.27 -12.28
C GLU A 28 -27.95 13.62 -11.94
N ASP A 29 -27.34 13.73 -10.77
CA ASP A 29 -26.62 14.94 -10.34
C ASP A 29 -25.41 15.24 -11.24
N MET A 30 -24.65 14.21 -11.63
CA MET A 30 -23.57 14.33 -12.61
C MET A 30 -24.10 14.87 -13.95
N ALA A 31 -25.25 14.39 -14.41
CA ALA A 31 -25.88 14.87 -15.64
C ALA A 31 -26.39 16.32 -15.49
N ALA A 32 -26.88 16.70 -14.32
CA ALA A 32 -27.38 18.06 -14.03
C ALA A 32 -26.25 19.12 -13.93
N GLN A 33 -25.04 18.71 -13.51
CA GLN A 33 -23.87 19.59 -13.43
C GLN A 33 -23.25 19.91 -14.80
N ARG A 34 -23.63 19.17 -15.84
CA ARG A 34 -23.12 19.35 -17.20
C ARG A 34 -23.83 20.50 -17.91
N ASP A 35 -23.06 21.38 -18.53
CA ASP A 35 -23.58 22.47 -19.37
C ASP A 35 -24.42 21.93 -20.54
N SER A 36 -25.75 21.99 -20.43
CA SER A 36 -26.68 21.46 -21.43
C SER A 36 -26.48 21.96 -22.87
N SER A 37 -25.69 23.03 -23.09
CA SER A 37 -25.30 23.53 -24.42
C SER A 37 -24.14 22.77 -25.07
N ARG A 38 -23.40 21.96 -24.31
CA ARG A 38 -22.28 21.13 -24.75
C ARG A 38 -22.73 19.73 -25.15
N LEU A 39 -22.10 19.19 -26.19
CA LEU A 39 -22.24 17.83 -26.69
C LEU A 39 -21.23 16.86 -26.06
N LEU A 40 -20.08 17.39 -25.62
CA LEU A 40 -18.94 16.65 -25.05
C LEU A 40 -18.47 17.28 -23.74
N PHE A 41 -18.10 16.43 -22.79
CA PHE A 41 -17.44 16.81 -21.55
C PHE A 41 -16.19 15.99 -21.35
N ILE A 42 -15.02 16.62 -21.31
CA ILE A 42 -13.77 15.94 -20.98
C ILE A 42 -13.72 15.75 -19.46
N THR A 43 -13.53 14.51 -19.03
CA THR A 43 -13.53 14.14 -17.61
C THR A 43 -12.12 14.01 -17.07
N HIS A 44 -11.21 13.43 -17.85
CA HIS A 44 -9.79 13.36 -17.50
C HIS A 44 -8.91 13.17 -18.75
N PRO A 45 -7.62 13.54 -18.69
CA PRO A 45 -7.05 14.52 -17.75
C PRO A 45 -7.76 15.88 -17.88
N GLY A 46 -7.58 16.77 -16.90
CA GLY A 46 -8.11 18.14 -16.95
C GLY A 46 -7.23 19.06 -17.78
N ASP A 47 -7.75 20.22 -18.20
CA ASP A 47 -6.96 21.20 -18.95
C ASP A 47 -5.75 21.67 -18.12
N SER A 48 -4.62 21.89 -18.80
CA SER A 48 -3.31 22.17 -18.20
C SER A 48 -2.72 21.07 -17.30
N SER A 49 -3.21 19.82 -17.38
CA SER A 49 -2.63 18.71 -16.62
C SER A 49 -1.19 18.39 -17.05
N GLN A 50 -0.37 17.98 -16.08
CA GLN A 50 0.97 17.44 -16.31
C GLN A 50 0.92 15.92 -16.45
N ILE A 51 1.56 15.37 -17.49
CA ILE A 51 1.53 13.95 -17.82
C ILE A 51 2.97 13.46 -18.02
N ASN A 52 3.31 12.34 -17.37
CA ASN A 52 4.70 11.85 -17.34
C ASN A 52 4.94 10.67 -18.29
N SER A 53 4.07 10.46 -19.28
CA SER A 53 4.11 9.27 -20.16
C SER A 53 3.97 9.57 -21.67
N HIS A 54 4.71 8.79 -22.47
CA HIS A 54 4.34 8.26 -23.81
C HIS A 54 2.95 8.63 -24.34
N LYS A 55 2.03 7.91 -23.70
CA LYS A 55 0.63 7.83 -23.99
C LYS A 55 -0.11 7.99 -22.69
N SER A 56 -1.28 8.59 -22.74
CA SER A 56 -2.15 8.72 -21.59
C SER A 56 -3.60 8.44 -21.97
N ARG A 57 -4.35 7.83 -21.06
CA ARG A 57 -5.78 7.63 -21.22
C ARG A 57 -6.50 8.96 -21.04
N PHE A 58 -7.31 9.30 -22.02
CA PHE A 58 -8.27 10.39 -21.92
C PHE A 58 -9.66 9.77 -21.77
N GLY A 59 -10.47 10.36 -20.89
CA GLY A 59 -11.87 10.05 -20.70
C GLY A 59 -12.72 11.29 -20.99
N ALA A 60 -13.87 11.05 -21.60
CA ALA A 60 -14.88 12.05 -21.84
C ALA A 60 -16.27 11.40 -21.82
N TRP A 61 -17.29 12.24 -21.78
CA TRP A 61 -18.68 11.83 -21.88
C TRP A 61 -19.37 12.61 -22.99
N VAL A 62 -20.19 11.92 -23.79
CA VAL A 62 -21.06 12.53 -24.81
C VAL A 62 -22.52 12.33 -24.48
N ARG A 63 -23.32 13.35 -24.81
CA ARG A 63 -24.76 13.33 -24.60
C ARG A 63 -25.49 12.38 -25.56
N ASP A 64 -25.01 12.28 -26.80
CA ASP A 64 -25.60 11.43 -27.84
C ASP A 64 -24.76 10.18 -27.97
N THR A 65 -25.25 9.05 -27.48
CA THR A 65 -24.54 7.76 -27.56
C THR A 65 -24.40 7.23 -28.99
N SER A 66 -25.13 7.83 -29.94
CA SER A 66 -24.97 7.56 -31.38
C SER A 66 -23.99 8.50 -32.09
N ALA A 67 -23.39 9.45 -31.36
CA ALA A 67 -22.44 10.40 -31.93
C ALA A 67 -21.19 9.72 -32.48
N LYS A 68 -20.61 10.35 -33.50
CA LYS A 68 -19.25 10.02 -33.96
C LYS A 68 -18.27 10.93 -33.23
N VAL A 69 -17.32 10.34 -32.53
CA VAL A 69 -16.29 11.06 -31.81
C VAL A 69 -14.93 10.78 -32.43
N THR A 70 -14.14 11.82 -32.65
CA THR A 70 -12.74 11.68 -33.03
C THR A 70 -11.84 12.46 -32.08
N VAL A 71 -10.65 11.92 -31.81
CA VAL A 71 -9.61 12.56 -30.99
C VAL A 71 -8.32 12.58 -31.78
N GLN A 72 -7.72 13.76 -31.96
CA GLN A 72 -6.59 13.94 -32.91
C GLN A 72 -6.91 13.38 -34.31
N GLY A 73 -8.17 13.51 -34.76
CA GLY A 73 -8.64 13.00 -36.06
C GLY A 73 -8.83 11.48 -36.15
N ARG A 74 -8.61 10.72 -35.06
CA ARG A 74 -8.85 9.27 -35.00
C ARG A 74 -10.22 8.98 -34.41
N ALA A 75 -11.01 8.10 -35.02
CA ALA A 75 -12.30 7.70 -34.48
C ALA A 75 -12.13 6.95 -33.15
N VAL A 76 -12.95 7.30 -32.16
CA VAL A 76 -12.97 6.70 -30.81
C VAL A 76 -14.35 6.11 -30.54
N LYS A 77 -14.38 4.99 -29.82
CA LYS A 77 -15.60 4.30 -29.41
C LYS A 77 -16.43 5.17 -28.44
N VAL A 78 -17.74 5.16 -28.63
CA VAL A 78 -18.73 5.71 -27.70
C VAL A 78 -19.48 4.53 -27.09
N TRP A 79 -19.46 4.41 -25.77
CA TRP A 79 -20.15 3.34 -25.04
C TRP A 79 -21.62 3.72 -24.78
N PRO A 80 -22.50 2.73 -24.48
CA PRO A 80 -23.90 3.02 -24.18
C PRO A 80 -24.15 3.99 -23.01
N SER A 81 -23.20 4.13 -22.07
CA SER A 81 -23.24 5.16 -21.01
C SER A 81 -22.95 6.58 -21.51
N GLY A 82 -22.53 6.73 -22.77
CA GLY A 82 -21.97 7.96 -23.32
C GLY A 82 -20.48 8.13 -22.99
N ALA A 83 -19.85 7.19 -22.29
CA ALA A 83 -18.41 7.20 -22.09
C ALA A 83 -17.66 7.17 -23.43
N VAL A 84 -16.54 7.89 -23.46
CA VAL A 84 -15.55 7.92 -24.53
C VAL A 84 -14.20 7.81 -23.85
N ALA A 85 -13.41 6.81 -24.18
CA ALA A 85 -12.08 6.64 -23.60
C ALA A 85 -11.11 6.02 -24.61
N ASP A 86 -9.88 6.55 -24.68
CA ASP A 86 -8.81 5.99 -25.53
C ASP A 86 -7.43 6.45 -25.04
N MET A 87 -6.37 5.79 -25.53
CA MET A 87 -4.98 6.17 -25.36
C MET A 87 -4.55 7.21 -26.39
N ILE A 88 -4.18 8.38 -25.90
CA ILE A 88 -3.70 9.50 -26.70
C ILE A 88 -2.18 9.57 -26.61
N THR A 89 -1.52 9.65 -27.76
CA THR A 89 -0.06 9.84 -27.86
C THR A 89 0.27 11.32 -27.67
N LEU A 90 1.28 11.59 -26.85
CA LEU A 90 1.70 12.94 -26.49
C LEU A 90 3.18 13.15 -26.86
N GLU A 91 3.47 14.29 -27.46
CA GLU A 91 4.82 14.78 -27.69
C GLU A 91 5.38 15.43 -26.42
N SER A 92 6.71 15.55 -26.31
CA SER A 92 7.31 16.30 -25.19
C SER A 92 6.92 17.78 -25.24
N GLY A 93 6.57 18.36 -24.10
CA GLY A 93 6.09 19.73 -23.98
C GLY A 93 4.57 19.86 -24.07
N TRP A 94 4.09 21.03 -24.52
CA TRP A 94 2.65 21.31 -24.64
C TRP A 94 2.02 20.56 -25.82
N ASN A 95 0.93 19.86 -25.55
CA ASN A 95 0.10 19.18 -26.52
C ASN A 95 -1.28 19.83 -26.55
N SER A 96 -1.81 20.06 -27.75
CA SER A 96 -3.22 20.40 -27.97
C SER A 96 -3.94 19.16 -28.49
N VAL A 97 -4.93 18.68 -27.76
CA VAL A 97 -5.67 17.45 -28.07
C VAL A 97 -7.10 17.84 -28.44
N PRO A 98 -7.42 17.93 -29.75
CA PRO A 98 -8.77 18.24 -30.20
C PRO A 98 -9.66 17.00 -30.09
N PHE A 99 -10.82 17.18 -29.46
CA PHE A 99 -11.95 16.27 -29.47
C PHE A 99 -13.03 16.85 -30.37
N PHE A 100 -13.49 16.07 -31.33
CA PHE A 100 -14.54 16.45 -32.26
C PHE A 100 -15.71 15.50 -32.12
N VAL A 101 -16.92 16.04 -31.99
CA VAL A 101 -18.16 15.28 -31.86
C VAL A 101 -19.14 15.71 -32.94
N GLU A 102 -19.64 14.74 -33.70
CA GLU A 102 -20.76 14.90 -34.63
C GLU A 102 -21.96 14.10 -34.09
N SER A 103 -23.05 14.79 -33.78
CA SER A 103 -24.26 14.22 -33.19
C SER A 103 -25.52 14.70 -33.92
N LYS A 104 -26.68 14.14 -33.57
CA LYS A 104 -27.97 14.65 -34.09
C LYS A 104 -28.32 16.07 -33.64
N TRP A 105 -27.62 16.60 -32.63
CA TRP A 105 -27.83 17.95 -32.09
C TRP A 105 -26.82 18.97 -32.61
N GLY A 106 -25.87 18.54 -33.44
CA GLY A 106 -24.87 19.42 -34.05
C GLY A 106 -23.46 18.85 -33.95
N ILE A 107 -22.51 19.75 -34.22
CA ILE A 107 -21.08 19.47 -34.25
C ILE A 107 -20.40 20.34 -33.20
N GLU A 108 -19.49 19.77 -32.43
CA GLU A 108 -18.66 20.49 -31.46
C GLU A 108 -17.20 20.07 -31.55
N GLU A 109 -16.30 21.04 -31.44
CA GLU A 109 -14.88 20.82 -31.18
C GLU A 109 -14.52 21.38 -29.81
N THR A 110 -13.89 20.57 -28.97
CA THR A 110 -13.30 20.98 -27.70
C THR A 110 -11.83 20.57 -27.68
N ILE A 111 -10.96 21.52 -27.35
CA ILE A 111 -9.52 21.30 -27.29
C ILE A 111 -9.08 21.32 -25.84
N ILE A 112 -8.30 20.31 -25.44
CA ILE A 112 -7.63 20.26 -24.14
C ILE A 112 -6.13 20.38 -24.32
N HIS A 113 -5.49 21.16 -23.44
CA HIS A 113 -4.06 21.37 -23.43
C HIS A 113 -3.46 20.58 -22.28
N VAL A 114 -2.45 19.77 -22.57
CA VAL A 114 -1.71 19.03 -21.53
C VAL A 114 -0.22 19.23 -21.73
N PHE A 115 0.52 19.28 -20.63
CA PHE A 115 1.97 19.35 -20.68
C PHE A 115 2.55 17.97 -20.39
N ARG A 116 3.44 17.51 -21.27
CA ARG A 116 4.17 16.28 -21.04
C ARG A 116 5.63 16.55 -20.70
N ASP A 117 6.10 15.98 -19.60
CA ASP A 117 7.50 16.05 -19.23
C ASP A 117 8.42 15.38 -20.26
N LEU A 118 9.63 15.92 -20.39
CA LEU A 118 10.72 15.33 -21.17
C LEU A 118 11.02 13.93 -20.62
N GLU A 119 10.82 12.90 -21.46
CA GLU A 119 11.24 11.55 -21.15
C GLU A 119 12.77 11.53 -21.00
N LEU A 120 13.29 10.85 -19.98
CA LEU A 120 14.72 10.53 -19.91
C LEU A 120 15.03 9.60 -21.09
N GLU A 121 15.46 10.16 -22.22
CA GLU A 121 15.76 9.40 -23.43
C GLU A 121 16.71 8.23 -23.12
N ALA A 122 16.44 7.09 -23.75
CA ALA A 122 17.37 5.96 -23.77
C ALA A 122 18.76 6.48 -24.18
N THR A 123 19.78 6.21 -23.36
CA THR A 123 21.13 6.70 -23.65
C THR A 123 21.60 6.18 -25.00
N PRO A 124 22.04 7.05 -25.91
CA PRO A 124 22.44 6.60 -27.23
C PRO A 124 23.65 5.67 -27.13
N GLU A 125 23.75 4.69 -28.03
CA GLU A 125 25.01 3.95 -28.20
C GLU A 125 26.16 4.88 -28.65
N ARG A 126 25.82 6.02 -29.29
CA ARG A 126 26.78 6.99 -29.85
C ARG A 126 26.31 8.44 -29.71
N PRO A 127 27.18 9.34 -29.20
CA PRO A 127 28.49 9.04 -28.60
C PRO A 127 28.33 8.23 -27.30
N THR A 128 29.41 7.60 -26.83
CA THR A 128 29.38 6.99 -25.49
C THR A 128 29.09 8.07 -24.45
N VAL A 129 28.07 7.86 -23.62
CA VAL A 129 27.62 8.78 -22.57
C VAL A 129 27.54 8.07 -21.21
N ILE A 130 27.68 8.87 -20.16
CA ILE A 130 27.27 8.55 -18.79
C ILE A 130 26.38 9.73 -18.38
N LEU A 131 25.17 9.44 -17.88
CA LEU A 131 24.23 10.48 -17.48
C LEU A 131 24.55 10.98 -16.07
N ASP A 132 24.82 12.27 -15.96
CA ASP A 132 25.27 12.89 -14.71
C ASP A 132 24.17 12.95 -13.63
N THR A 133 22.91 12.81 -14.03
CA THR A 133 21.73 12.83 -13.15
C THR A 133 21.31 11.45 -12.64
N LEU A 134 21.78 10.37 -13.28
CA LEU A 134 21.39 8.99 -12.99
C LEU A 134 22.61 8.20 -12.50
N MET A 135 23.17 8.63 -11.38
CA MET A 135 24.29 7.98 -10.68
C MET A 135 23.95 7.76 -9.21
N SER A 136 24.40 6.63 -8.68
CA SER A 136 24.30 6.23 -7.28
C SER A 136 25.72 6.07 -6.72
N PRO A 137 26.12 6.81 -5.68
CA PRO A 137 25.26 7.62 -4.81
C PRO A 137 24.92 9.00 -5.39
N SER A 138 23.65 9.40 -5.32
CA SER A 138 23.18 10.75 -5.68
C SER A 138 23.23 11.72 -4.49
N THR A 139 23.14 11.19 -3.26
CA THR A 139 23.27 11.87 -1.97
C THR A 139 24.49 11.34 -1.21
N ASN A 140 24.94 12.03 -0.17
CA ASN A 140 26.02 11.50 0.66
C ASN A 140 25.59 10.22 1.38
N ARG A 141 26.50 9.25 1.48
CA ARG A 141 26.32 8.00 2.21
C ARG A 141 27.44 7.80 3.22
N ALA A 142 27.09 7.27 4.39
CA ALA A 142 28.05 6.87 5.40
C ALA A 142 27.80 5.41 5.80
N TYR A 143 28.86 4.62 5.92
CA TYR A 143 28.82 3.22 6.31
C TYR A 143 29.57 3.04 7.63
N TYR A 144 28.95 2.34 8.58
CA TYR A 144 29.40 2.18 9.97
C TYR A 144 29.48 0.71 10.37
N GLY A 145 29.87 -0.20 9.47
CA GLY A 145 29.83 -1.66 9.73
C GLY A 145 28.84 -2.42 8.85
N ALA A 146 28.33 -1.81 7.79
CA ALA A 146 27.68 -2.55 6.72
C ALA A 146 28.72 -3.33 5.91
N ASN A 147 28.37 -4.56 5.50
CA ASN A 147 29.30 -5.46 4.79
C ASN A 147 29.47 -5.10 3.31
N GLU A 148 28.52 -4.38 2.73
CA GLU A 148 28.43 -4.19 1.28
C GLU A 148 27.96 -2.79 0.89
N MET A 149 28.49 -2.31 -0.24
CA MET A 149 28.19 -1.03 -0.84
C MET A 149 27.89 -1.18 -2.32
N ASN A 150 26.69 -0.74 -2.72
CA ASN A 150 26.25 -0.73 -4.10
C ASN A 150 26.38 0.66 -4.73
N VAL A 151 26.90 0.68 -5.96
CA VAL A 151 27.04 1.87 -6.80
C VAL A 151 26.51 1.58 -8.19
N SER A 152 25.95 2.60 -8.86
CA SER A 152 25.41 2.41 -10.21
C SER A 152 25.41 3.70 -11.03
N PHE A 153 25.32 3.56 -12.35
CA PHE A 153 25.06 4.68 -13.25
C PHE A 153 24.28 4.23 -14.50
N HIS A 154 23.59 5.17 -15.16
CA HIS A 154 23.07 4.98 -16.51
C HIS A 154 24.01 5.57 -17.56
N GLY A 155 24.29 4.81 -18.62
CA GLY A 155 25.15 5.21 -19.73
C GLY A 155 24.90 4.36 -20.96
N SER A 156 25.65 4.59 -22.04
CA SER A 156 25.47 3.88 -23.31
C SER A 156 25.51 2.34 -23.15
N PRO A 157 24.58 1.59 -23.76
CA PRO A 157 24.46 0.16 -23.55
C PRO A 157 25.57 -0.68 -24.20
N GLY A 158 25.78 -1.89 -23.65
CA GLY A 158 26.71 -2.92 -24.11
C GLY A 158 28.20 -2.59 -24.03
N GLY A 159 28.59 -1.60 -23.22
CA GLY A 159 29.97 -1.27 -22.92
C GLY A 159 30.56 -2.01 -21.71
N ASN A 160 31.85 -1.79 -21.47
CA ASN A 160 32.57 -2.27 -20.28
C ASN A 160 32.69 -1.14 -19.27
N ALA A 161 32.08 -1.32 -18.09
CA ALA A 161 32.05 -0.32 -17.04
C ALA A 161 32.94 -0.71 -15.84
N THR A 162 33.49 0.31 -15.19
CA THR A 162 34.27 0.18 -13.96
C THR A 162 33.97 1.34 -13.01
N PHE A 163 34.20 1.14 -11.72
CA PHE A 163 34.18 2.20 -10.71
C PHE A 163 35.45 2.21 -9.87
N TYR A 164 35.75 3.35 -9.28
CA TYR A 164 36.90 3.56 -8.41
C TYR A 164 36.53 4.49 -7.25
N ILE A 165 36.96 4.15 -6.03
CA ILE A 165 36.79 5.00 -4.85
C ILE A 165 38.16 5.15 -4.20
N LYS A 166 38.66 6.39 -4.17
CA LYS A 166 39.97 6.71 -3.59
C LYS A 166 40.02 6.24 -2.13
N GLY A 167 41.03 5.44 -1.80
CA GLY A 167 41.27 4.92 -0.44
C GLY A 167 40.58 3.59 -0.11
N LEU A 168 39.60 3.15 -0.91
CA LEU A 168 38.98 1.82 -0.76
C LEU A 168 39.45 0.82 -1.82
N THR A 169 39.65 1.32 -3.04
CA THR A 169 40.03 0.51 -4.18
C THR A 169 41.42 0.92 -4.65
N SER A 170 42.36 -0.03 -4.77
CA SER A 170 43.68 0.21 -5.37
C SER A 170 43.60 0.26 -6.90
N GLU A 171 42.68 -0.50 -7.51
CA GLU A 171 42.43 -0.59 -8.94
C GLU A 171 40.94 -0.40 -9.26
N PRO A 172 40.54 -0.02 -10.50
CA PRO A 172 39.15 0.07 -10.89
C PRO A 172 38.42 -1.29 -10.78
N PHE A 173 37.30 -1.32 -10.08
CA PHE A 173 36.47 -2.52 -9.94
C PHE A 173 35.51 -2.65 -11.13
N PRO A 174 35.27 -3.86 -11.63
CA PRO A 174 34.34 -4.10 -12.73
C PRO A 174 32.90 -3.84 -12.30
N MET A 175 32.07 -3.43 -13.26
CA MET A 175 30.61 -3.30 -13.11
C MET A 175 29.90 -4.20 -14.12
N LYS A 176 28.69 -4.64 -13.79
CA LYS A 176 27.84 -5.45 -14.65
C LYS A 176 26.71 -4.59 -15.22
N GLU A 177 26.44 -4.73 -16.51
CA GLU A 177 25.22 -4.20 -17.11
C GLU A 177 24.03 -5.08 -16.70
N THR A 178 23.15 -4.56 -15.84
CA THR A 178 22.01 -5.30 -15.30
C THR A 178 20.75 -5.16 -16.16
N SER A 179 20.67 -4.06 -16.92
CA SER A 179 19.67 -3.79 -17.94
C SER A 179 20.31 -2.88 -18.97
N SER A 180 19.70 -2.74 -20.16
CA SER A 180 20.26 -1.90 -21.24
C SER A 180 20.66 -0.51 -20.72
N GLY A 181 21.96 -0.24 -20.69
CA GLY A 181 22.56 1.02 -20.25
C GLY A 181 22.67 1.21 -18.73
N ILE A 182 22.17 0.28 -17.91
CA ILE A 182 22.25 0.35 -16.44
C ILE A 182 23.42 -0.49 -15.96
N TYR A 183 24.44 0.16 -15.42
CA TYR A 183 25.63 -0.48 -14.88
C TYR A 183 25.61 -0.47 -13.36
N SER A 184 25.79 -1.63 -12.73
CA SER A 184 25.82 -1.80 -11.27
C SER A 184 27.13 -2.44 -10.83
N GLY A 185 27.66 -1.95 -9.71
CA GLY A 185 28.88 -2.45 -9.07
C GLY A 185 28.65 -2.67 -7.58
N LEU A 186 29.31 -3.69 -7.05
CA LEU A 186 29.28 -4.08 -5.64
C LEU A 186 30.70 -4.03 -5.08
N TYR A 187 30.86 -3.39 -3.94
CA TYR A 187 32.09 -3.41 -3.15
C TYR A 187 31.81 -4.04 -1.78
N ARG A 188 32.59 -5.04 -1.40
CA ARG A 188 32.56 -5.61 -0.04
C ARG A 188 33.48 -4.78 0.85
N ILE A 189 32.88 -4.14 1.85
CA ILE A 189 33.58 -3.27 2.80
C ILE A 189 34.41 -4.16 3.73
N LYS A 190 35.67 -3.79 3.95
CA LYS A 190 36.60 -4.46 4.86
C LYS A 190 36.63 -3.71 6.19
N ASP A 191 36.91 -4.40 7.29
CA ASP A 191 37.00 -3.77 8.62
C ASP A 191 38.11 -2.71 8.72
N THR A 192 39.12 -2.78 7.86
CA THR A 192 40.21 -1.82 7.79
C THR A 192 39.92 -0.64 6.86
N ASP A 193 38.81 -0.66 6.13
CA ASP A 193 38.45 0.42 5.22
C ASP A 193 38.09 1.68 6.01
N ASN A 194 38.77 2.77 5.69
CA ASN A 194 38.53 4.06 6.32
C ASN A 194 38.68 5.15 5.27
N VAL A 195 37.55 5.71 4.84
CA VAL A 195 37.55 6.85 3.93
C VAL A 195 36.55 7.89 4.38
N ASN A 196 36.96 9.15 4.30
CA ASN A 196 36.08 10.26 4.57
C ASN A 196 35.70 10.94 3.25
N SER A 197 34.39 10.98 2.97
CA SER A 197 33.78 11.85 1.97
C SER A 197 34.44 11.78 0.59
N GLN A 198 34.47 10.60 -0.03
CA GLN A 198 35.06 10.38 -1.36
C GLN A 198 33.99 10.23 -2.44
N LYS A 199 34.24 10.74 -3.64
CA LYS A 199 33.34 10.51 -4.79
C LYS A 199 33.61 9.13 -5.39
N VAL A 200 32.56 8.51 -5.93
CA VAL A 200 32.68 7.34 -6.79
C VAL A 200 33.02 7.83 -8.19
N VAL A 201 34.05 7.25 -8.79
CA VAL A 201 34.50 7.59 -10.14
C VAL A 201 34.12 6.46 -11.08
N PHE A 202 33.17 6.71 -11.97
CA PHE A 202 32.71 5.77 -12.99
C PHE A 202 33.46 5.95 -14.29
N LYS A 203 33.72 4.84 -14.99
CA LYS A 203 34.26 4.83 -16.33
C LYS A 203 33.53 3.79 -17.17
N LEU A 204 33.05 4.21 -18.34
CA LEU A 204 32.40 3.36 -19.33
C LEU A 204 33.21 3.38 -20.63
N LYS A 205 33.59 2.21 -21.13
CA LYS A 205 34.14 2.03 -22.48
C LYS A 205 33.06 1.40 -23.37
N GLY A 206 32.49 2.16 -24.31
CA GLY A 206 31.47 1.65 -25.22
C GLY A 206 32.00 0.59 -26.20
N LYS A 207 31.11 -0.12 -26.89
CA LYS A 207 31.43 -1.23 -27.82
C LYS A 207 32.56 -0.95 -28.83
N ARG A 208 32.69 0.31 -29.29
CA ARG A 208 33.70 0.72 -30.28
C ARG A 208 34.99 1.31 -29.68
N GLY A 209 35.15 1.23 -28.36
CA GLY A 209 36.39 1.56 -27.66
C GLY A 209 36.50 2.96 -27.08
N TRP A 210 35.56 3.87 -27.38
CA TRP A 210 35.48 5.20 -26.76
C TRP A 210 35.14 5.12 -25.28
N ALA A 211 35.85 5.87 -24.44
CA ALA A 211 35.64 5.89 -23.01
C ALA A 211 35.10 7.23 -22.50
N LYS A 212 34.17 7.18 -21.55
CA LYS A 212 33.75 8.31 -20.74
C LYS A 212 34.01 8.05 -19.27
N LYS A 213 34.25 9.14 -18.53
CA LYS A 213 34.48 9.15 -17.10
C LYS A 213 33.59 10.20 -16.46
N ARG A 214 32.98 9.85 -15.34
CA ARG A 214 32.15 10.73 -14.51
C ARG A 214 32.34 10.42 -13.04
N SER A 215 31.91 11.35 -12.19
CA SER A 215 31.95 11.16 -10.76
C SER A 215 30.57 11.40 -10.17
N SER A 216 30.22 10.61 -9.17
CA SER A 216 28.97 10.76 -8.43
C SER A 216 28.82 12.18 -7.86
N SER A 217 27.57 12.64 -7.75
CA SER A 217 27.22 13.85 -7.01
C SER A 217 27.37 13.61 -5.50
N GLY A 218 26.86 12.46 -5.04
CA GLY A 218 27.00 12.00 -3.67
C GLY A 218 28.42 11.54 -3.32
N ARG A 219 28.76 11.61 -2.04
CA ARG A 219 30.05 11.20 -1.49
C ARG A 219 29.87 10.03 -0.53
N ILE A 220 30.92 9.23 -0.39
CA ILE A 220 30.95 8.02 0.44
C ILE A 220 31.93 8.23 1.57
N SER A 221 31.46 7.95 2.78
CA SER A 221 32.29 7.78 3.97
C SER A 221 32.18 6.33 4.44
N VAL A 222 33.31 5.70 4.71
CA VAL A 222 33.37 4.40 5.40
C VAL A 222 34.13 4.65 6.69
N ILE A 223 33.45 4.43 7.82
CA ILE A 223 33.96 4.66 9.15
C ILE A 223 34.09 3.29 9.81
N PRO A 224 35.31 2.89 10.24
CA PRO A 224 35.49 1.64 10.94
C PRO A 224 34.55 1.52 12.15
N ASN A 225 33.88 0.38 12.27
CA ASN A 225 32.90 0.12 13.33
C ASN A 225 33.55 -0.46 14.59
N TYR A 226 34.45 0.28 15.21
CA TYR A 226 35.09 -0.18 16.47
C TYR A 226 34.12 -0.16 17.66
N GLN A 227 33.06 0.64 17.58
CA GLN A 227 31.96 0.68 18.55
C GLN A 227 30.64 0.78 17.79
N PRO A 228 29.65 -0.08 18.09
CA PRO A 228 28.33 -0.02 17.49
C PRO A 228 27.73 1.38 17.63
N ARG A 229 27.02 1.82 16.59
CA ARG A 229 26.27 3.07 16.61
C ARG A 229 24.80 2.76 16.85
N VAL A 230 24.15 3.51 17.71
CA VAL A 230 22.74 3.32 18.02
C VAL A 230 21.89 4.29 17.21
N ALA A 231 20.78 3.78 16.66
CA ALA A 231 19.65 4.57 16.23
C ALA A 231 18.43 4.13 17.03
N LYS A 232 17.63 5.09 17.48
CA LYS A 232 16.45 4.83 18.30
C LYS A 232 15.19 5.30 17.57
N THR A 233 14.13 4.51 17.62
CA THR A 233 12.86 4.88 16.97
C THR A 233 12.26 6.11 17.67
N ALA A 234 11.93 7.15 16.90
CA ALA A 234 11.49 8.44 17.41
C ALA A 234 9.98 8.67 17.30
N ILE A 235 9.27 7.75 16.65
CA ILE A 235 7.81 7.78 16.49
C ILE A 235 7.24 6.37 16.66
N ASP A 236 5.96 6.28 17.00
CA ASP A 236 5.22 5.03 16.85
C ASP A 236 5.03 4.69 15.37
N HIS A 237 4.81 3.41 15.11
CA HIS A 237 4.76 2.83 13.77
C HIS A 237 6.02 3.08 12.91
N THR A 238 7.20 2.92 13.49
CA THR A 238 8.47 2.98 12.76
C THR A 238 8.66 1.72 11.91
N LEU A 239 8.31 1.84 10.63
CA LEU A 239 8.40 0.75 9.66
C LEU A 239 9.83 0.46 9.26
N VAL A 240 10.22 -0.82 9.37
CA VAL A 240 11.51 -1.34 8.92
C VAL A 240 11.29 -2.15 7.64
N HIS A 241 11.95 -1.77 6.55
CA HIS A 241 11.77 -2.37 5.23
C HIS A 241 12.95 -3.26 4.83
N TYR A 242 12.71 -4.36 4.10
CA TYR A 242 13.78 -5.20 3.55
C TYR A 242 14.67 -4.44 2.55
N GLY A 243 14.09 -3.47 1.84
CA GLY A 243 14.78 -2.57 0.92
C GLY A 243 14.25 -1.15 1.04
N ILE A 244 14.94 -0.17 0.46
CA ILE A 244 14.42 1.20 0.38
C ILE A 244 13.10 1.19 -0.42
N ASN A 245 12.00 1.57 0.23
CA ASN A 245 10.62 1.43 -0.28
C ASN A 245 10.20 -0.02 -0.60
N GLY A 246 10.89 -1.02 -0.05
CA GLY A 246 10.55 -2.43 -0.19
C GLY A 246 9.45 -2.87 0.78
N GLU A 247 9.21 -4.18 0.83
CA GLU A 247 8.30 -4.79 1.81
C GLU A 247 8.73 -4.50 3.25
N ILE A 248 7.73 -4.36 4.12
CA ILE A 248 7.90 -4.11 5.56
C ILE A 248 8.12 -5.45 6.24
N PHE A 249 9.07 -5.54 7.16
CA PHE A 249 9.30 -6.73 7.97
C PHE A 249 9.23 -6.50 9.49
N MET A 250 9.27 -5.25 9.96
CA MET A 250 8.94 -4.91 11.35
C MET A 250 8.15 -3.60 11.39
N ASP A 251 7.22 -3.51 12.35
CA ASP A 251 6.57 -2.28 12.74
C ASP A 251 6.88 -2.01 14.23
N LEU A 252 7.77 -1.05 14.48
CA LEU A 252 8.34 -0.83 15.81
C LEU A 252 7.75 0.41 16.49
N PRO A 253 7.40 0.35 17.78
CA PRO A 253 6.94 1.50 18.54
C PRO A 253 8.10 2.46 18.85
N ILE A 254 7.76 3.63 19.38
CA ILE A 254 8.77 4.62 19.82
C ILE A 254 9.68 4.06 20.92
N GLY A 255 10.96 4.42 20.86
CA GLY A 255 11.96 4.15 21.88
C GLY A 255 12.67 2.80 21.79
N VAL A 256 12.57 2.09 20.66
CA VAL A 256 13.29 0.85 20.38
C VAL A 256 14.67 1.17 19.80
N GLU A 257 15.72 0.51 20.31
CA GLU A 257 17.10 0.74 19.88
C GLU A 257 17.58 -0.31 18.87
N LEU A 258 18.22 0.17 17.80
CA LEU A 258 18.73 -0.60 16.67
C LEU A 258 20.19 -0.22 16.39
N GLU A 259 20.98 -1.15 15.85
CA GLU A 259 22.33 -0.81 15.39
C GLU A 259 22.26 -0.08 14.05
N LEU A 260 22.86 1.10 13.96
CA LEU A 260 22.98 1.88 12.73
C LEU A 260 24.15 1.38 11.89
N LYS A 261 23.85 0.68 10.78
CA LYS A 261 24.86 0.14 9.86
C LYS A 261 25.25 1.10 8.74
N ALA A 262 24.32 1.95 8.29
CA ALA A 262 24.60 2.96 7.26
C ALA A 262 23.57 4.10 7.22
N ASP A 263 23.97 5.25 6.67
CA ASP A 263 23.15 6.42 6.37
C ASP A 263 23.17 6.67 4.86
N PHE A 264 21.98 6.77 4.25
CA PHE A 264 21.75 7.00 2.82
C PHE A 264 21.09 8.38 2.54
N GLY A 265 21.14 9.31 3.50
CA GLY A 265 20.50 10.62 3.45
C GLY A 265 19.11 10.57 4.05
N TYR A 266 18.09 10.18 3.28
CA TYR A 266 16.71 10.07 3.75
C TYR A 266 16.39 8.75 4.46
N TRP A 267 17.27 7.76 4.31
CA TRP A 267 17.10 6.40 4.84
C TRP A 267 18.34 6.00 5.63
N CYS A 268 18.14 5.21 6.67
CA CYS A 268 19.21 4.54 7.40
C CYS A 268 19.06 3.04 7.23
N LYS A 269 20.17 2.32 7.05
CA LYS A 269 20.19 0.87 7.25
C LYS A 269 20.45 0.61 8.72
N VAL A 270 19.55 -0.13 9.35
CA VAL A 270 19.57 -0.49 10.76
C VAL A 270 19.57 -2.02 10.90
N GLU A 271 19.99 -2.52 12.05
CA GLU A 271 20.04 -3.95 12.35
C GLU A 271 19.44 -4.21 13.73
N ALA A 272 18.48 -5.13 13.80
CA ALA A 272 17.81 -5.55 15.03
C ALA A 272 18.64 -6.59 15.80
N ALA A 273 19.22 -7.52 15.06
CA ALA A 273 20.14 -8.55 15.49
C ALA A 273 20.99 -8.99 14.28
N GLU A 274 22.06 -9.75 14.51
CA GLU A 274 22.94 -10.21 13.42
C GLU A 274 22.12 -10.89 12.30
N GLY A 275 22.30 -10.41 11.06
CA GLY A 275 21.57 -10.94 9.89
C GLY A 275 20.14 -10.41 9.72
N HIS A 276 19.60 -9.69 10.70
CA HIS A 276 18.25 -9.13 10.71
C HIS A 276 18.30 -7.62 10.52
N SER A 277 18.63 -7.21 9.29
CA SER A 277 18.84 -5.80 8.93
C SER A 277 17.79 -5.26 7.97
N GLY A 278 17.58 -3.95 8.01
CA GLY A 278 16.50 -3.27 7.32
C GLY A 278 16.76 -1.80 7.05
N PHE A 279 15.84 -1.15 6.35
CA PHE A 279 15.87 0.26 6.03
C PHE A 279 14.74 1.01 6.73
N VAL A 280 15.08 2.09 7.42
CA VAL A 280 14.13 2.96 8.12
C VAL A 280 14.30 4.39 7.61
N ARG A 281 13.19 5.13 7.49
CA ARG A 281 13.26 6.56 7.17
C ARG A 281 14.02 7.30 8.27
N LYS A 282 15.02 8.09 7.89
CA LYS A 282 15.85 8.83 8.86
C LYS A 282 15.02 9.78 9.74
N SER A 283 13.91 10.31 9.20
CA SER A 283 12.97 11.16 9.94
C SER A 283 12.23 10.44 11.08
N SER A 284 12.24 9.11 11.10
CA SER A 284 11.61 8.27 12.12
C SER A 284 12.62 7.81 13.20
N LEU A 285 13.86 8.31 13.15
CA LEU A 285 14.94 7.92 14.04
C LEU A 285 15.51 9.14 14.77
N GLU A 286 15.93 8.91 16.01
CA GLU A 286 16.84 9.77 16.75
C GLU A 286 18.20 9.07 16.92
N PHE A 287 19.25 9.85 17.11
CA PHE A 287 20.63 9.37 17.18
C PHE A 287 21.24 9.78 18.52
N PRO A 288 21.25 8.88 19.52
CA PRO A 288 21.87 9.13 20.82
C PRO A 288 23.37 9.46 20.72
N VAL A 289 23.93 10.03 21.79
CA VAL A 289 25.35 10.42 21.83
C VAL A 289 26.24 9.16 21.81
N SER A 290 27.30 9.21 21.00
CA SER A 290 28.27 8.12 20.80
C SER A 290 28.80 7.55 22.12
N GLY A 291 28.65 6.24 22.33
CA GLY A 291 29.18 5.50 23.50
C GLY A 291 28.17 4.58 24.20
N GLU A 292 26.88 4.64 23.84
CA GLU A 292 25.88 3.70 24.32
C GLU A 292 26.12 2.30 23.73
N ILE A 293 26.22 1.32 24.62
CA ILE A 293 26.33 -0.10 24.24
C ILE A 293 24.91 -0.63 24.09
N LEU A 294 24.64 -1.27 22.96
CA LEU A 294 23.43 -2.07 22.79
C LEU A 294 23.53 -3.31 23.67
N ASP A 295 22.96 -3.25 24.88
CA ASP A 295 22.98 -4.38 25.80
C ASP A 295 22.04 -5.51 25.32
N ARG A 296 22.19 -6.70 25.89
CA ARG A 296 21.24 -7.79 25.70
C ARG A 296 20.14 -7.66 26.74
N ALA A 297 18.91 -7.50 26.26
CA ALA A 297 17.75 -7.55 27.11
C ALA A 297 17.54 -8.96 27.67
N TYR A 298 16.80 -9.05 28.75
CA TYR A 298 16.38 -10.32 29.31
C TYR A 298 14.89 -10.32 29.65
N ILE A 299 14.30 -11.52 29.65
CA ILE A 299 12.98 -11.78 30.21
C ILE A 299 13.16 -12.45 31.58
N ASN A 300 12.53 -11.88 32.61
CA ASN A 300 12.56 -12.45 33.97
C ASN A 300 11.25 -13.11 34.41
N GLY A 301 10.21 -13.07 33.56
CA GLY A 301 8.92 -13.71 33.80
C GLY A 301 7.91 -13.39 32.71
N ILE A 302 6.90 -14.24 32.60
CA ILE A 302 5.75 -14.06 31.71
C ILE A 302 4.47 -14.22 32.53
N SER A 303 3.51 -13.35 32.29
CA SER A 303 2.19 -13.39 32.92
C SER A 303 1.08 -13.30 31.88
N THR A 304 -0.10 -13.82 32.24
CA THR A 304 -1.29 -13.76 31.38
C THR A 304 -2.38 -12.96 32.08
N ASP A 305 -3.08 -12.14 31.30
CA ASP A 305 -4.29 -11.42 31.70
C ASP A 305 -5.30 -11.51 30.56
N GLU A 306 -6.56 -11.18 30.79
CA GLU A 306 -7.59 -11.19 29.75
C GLU A 306 -8.72 -10.19 30.04
N ASP A 307 -9.37 -9.77 28.96
CA ASP A 307 -10.66 -9.06 29.02
C ASP A 307 -11.72 -9.81 28.21
N THR A 308 -12.85 -9.17 27.93
CA THR A 308 -13.95 -9.76 27.15
C THR A 308 -13.53 -10.18 25.73
N ASN A 309 -12.53 -9.53 25.15
CA ASN A 309 -12.18 -9.63 23.72
C ASN A 309 -10.76 -10.14 23.47
N TRP A 310 -9.85 -10.00 24.43
CA TRP A 310 -8.42 -10.25 24.23
C TRP A 310 -7.82 -11.06 25.38
N VAL A 311 -6.83 -11.86 25.03
CA VAL A 311 -5.87 -12.50 25.94
C VAL A 311 -4.54 -11.78 25.79
N TYR A 312 -3.94 -11.38 26.91
CA TYR A 312 -2.69 -10.62 26.96
C TYR A 312 -1.57 -11.44 27.57
N LEU A 313 -0.53 -11.72 26.81
CA LEU A 313 0.70 -12.35 27.28
C LEU A 313 1.76 -11.28 27.48
N THR A 314 2.10 -10.99 28.73
CA THR A 314 3.07 -9.97 29.12
C THR A 314 4.40 -10.60 29.43
N PHE A 315 5.43 -10.18 28.70
CA PHE A 315 6.83 -10.54 28.85
C PHE A 315 7.52 -9.44 29.64
N ASN A 316 8.05 -9.76 30.82
CA ASN A 316 8.79 -8.82 31.65
C ASN A 316 10.22 -8.62 31.12
N THR A 317 10.31 -7.94 29.98
CA THR A 317 11.55 -7.52 29.32
C THR A 317 12.21 -6.36 30.09
N SER A 318 13.53 -6.41 30.22
CA SER A 318 14.33 -5.37 30.89
C SER A 318 14.26 -4.01 30.20
N GLU A 319 14.09 -4.00 28.88
CA GLU A 319 14.03 -2.83 28.01
C GLU A 319 13.14 -3.11 26.78
N LYS A 320 12.86 -2.06 25.99
CA LYS A 320 12.19 -2.21 24.69
C LYS A 320 13.19 -2.74 23.67
N VAL A 321 12.89 -3.92 23.14
CA VAL A 321 13.69 -4.54 22.07
C VAL A 321 12.98 -4.53 20.73
N PRO A 322 13.73 -4.59 19.62
CA PRO A 322 13.14 -4.88 18.32
C PRO A 322 12.42 -6.23 18.37
N PHE A 323 11.31 -6.32 17.66
CA PHE A 323 10.54 -7.57 17.58
C PHE A 323 9.91 -7.74 16.21
N ASP A 324 9.60 -8.99 15.89
CA ASP A 324 8.82 -9.40 14.73
C ASP A 324 7.66 -10.30 15.18
N ILE A 325 6.52 -10.20 14.49
CA ILE A 325 5.34 -11.04 14.72
C ILE A 325 4.89 -11.62 13.39
N THR A 326 4.95 -12.95 13.28
CA THR A 326 4.52 -13.67 12.06
C THR A 326 3.32 -14.56 12.34
N HIS A 327 2.42 -14.67 11.37
CA HIS A 327 1.26 -15.55 11.41
C HIS A 327 1.48 -16.74 10.46
N HIS A 328 1.14 -17.94 10.93
CA HIS A 328 1.21 -19.21 10.20
C HIS A 328 -0.17 -19.88 10.24
N LEU A 329 -0.56 -20.57 9.17
CA LEU A 329 -1.89 -21.20 9.06
C LEU A 329 -1.94 -22.63 9.59
N GLU A 330 -0.87 -23.42 9.41
CA GLU A 330 -0.88 -24.86 9.71
C GLU A 330 0.34 -25.27 10.58
N PRO A 331 0.14 -25.53 11.88
CA PRO A 331 -1.06 -25.17 12.66
C PRO A 331 -1.22 -23.65 12.75
N ASN A 332 -2.43 -23.17 13.08
CA ASN A 332 -2.68 -21.74 13.28
C ASN A 332 -1.82 -21.23 14.45
N ARG A 333 -0.79 -20.45 14.13
CA ARG A 333 0.25 -20.04 15.07
C ARG A 333 0.62 -18.58 14.86
N ILE A 334 0.73 -17.86 15.98
CA ILE A 334 1.43 -16.57 16.02
C ILE A 334 2.83 -16.84 16.55
N SER A 335 3.85 -16.32 15.89
CA SER A 335 5.25 -16.43 16.32
C SER A 335 5.77 -15.04 16.62
N VAL A 336 6.25 -14.81 17.84
CA VAL A 336 6.90 -13.56 18.25
C VAL A 336 8.40 -13.81 18.40
N THR A 337 9.21 -13.05 17.67
CA THR A 337 10.67 -13.03 17.85
C THR A 337 11.05 -11.74 18.55
N LEU A 338 11.69 -11.84 19.72
CA LEU A 338 12.28 -10.72 20.43
C LEU A 338 13.78 -10.72 20.19
N PHE A 339 14.26 -9.71 19.47
CA PHE A 339 15.68 -9.57 19.15
C PHE A 339 16.47 -9.08 20.37
N ARG A 340 17.77 -9.37 20.39
CA ARG A 340 18.73 -9.07 21.46
C ARG A 340 18.25 -9.50 22.85
N THR A 341 17.48 -10.59 22.93
CA THR A 341 16.81 -11.01 24.16
C THR A 341 17.15 -12.46 24.51
N HIS A 342 17.35 -12.71 25.81
CA HIS A 342 17.53 -14.05 26.36
C HIS A 342 16.64 -14.27 27.59
N PHE A 343 16.45 -15.52 27.98
CA PHE A 343 15.68 -15.88 29.18
C PHE A 343 16.61 -15.99 30.40
N GLN A 344 16.30 -15.29 31.51
CA GLN A 344 17.18 -15.26 32.68
C GLN A 344 16.83 -16.29 33.78
N ASN A 345 15.55 -16.58 34.00
CA ASN A 345 15.07 -17.42 35.12
C ASN A 345 14.26 -18.63 34.62
N GLU A 346 14.23 -19.73 35.37
CA GLU A 346 13.39 -20.89 35.01
C GLU A 346 11.89 -20.56 35.14
N TRP A 347 11.13 -20.91 34.09
CA TRP A 347 9.70 -20.72 33.92
C TRP A 347 8.88 -21.46 34.98
N SER A 348 7.89 -20.81 35.61
CA SER A 348 7.10 -21.46 36.68
C SER A 348 5.60 -21.63 36.41
N ALA A 349 5.02 -21.05 35.35
CA ALA A 349 3.59 -21.25 35.05
C ALA A 349 3.25 -20.98 33.58
N TYR A 350 2.68 -21.97 32.89
CA TYR A 350 2.16 -21.78 31.53
C TYR A 350 0.88 -20.94 31.56
N PRO A 351 0.73 -19.95 30.66
CA PRO A 351 -0.56 -19.34 30.32
C PRO A 351 -1.58 -20.44 30.00
N GLU A 352 -2.53 -20.69 30.90
CA GLU A 352 -3.68 -21.54 30.57
C GLU A 352 -4.82 -20.64 30.09
N ASN A 353 -5.05 -20.60 28.77
CA ASN A 353 -6.24 -20.00 28.17
C ASN A 353 -6.70 -20.87 27.00
N LYS A 354 -7.31 -22.02 27.31
CA LYS A 354 -7.62 -23.07 26.32
C LYS A 354 -8.57 -22.62 25.21
N ASP A 355 -9.31 -21.53 25.41
CA ASP A 355 -10.24 -20.99 24.42
C ASP A 355 -9.51 -20.29 23.26
N VAL A 356 -8.31 -19.73 23.50
CA VAL A 356 -7.51 -19.02 22.49
C VAL A 356 -6.17 -19.71 22.24
N LEU A 357 -5.48 -20.08 23.31
CA LEU A 357 -4.13 -20.63 23.29
C LEU A 357 -4.15 -22.11 23.69
N ASN A 358 -3.78 -22.98 22.76
CA ASN A 358 -3.65 -24.41 23.01
C ASN A 358 -2.38 -24.68 23.83
N TYR A 359 -1.23 -24.27 23.30
CA TYR A 359 0.04 -24.27 24.02
C TYR A 359 1.00 -23.24 23.46
N LEU A 360 2.02 -22.93 24.26
CA LEU A 360 3.11 -22.05 23.91
C LEU A 360 4.40 -22.86 23.87
N ASP A 361 5.10 -22.81 22.74
CA ASP A 361 6.46 -23.31 22.59
C ASP A 361 7.45 -22.13 22.52
N TRP A 362 8.71 -22.36 22.84
CA TRP A 362 9.73 -21.31 22.75
C TRP A 362 11.13 -21.88 22.53
N VAL A 363 11.97 -21.07 21.89
CA VAL A 363 13.36 -21.44 21.61
C VAL A 363 14.26 -20.21 21.67
N GLN A 364 15.43 -20.35 22.30
CA GLN A 364 16.55 -19.43 22.09
C GLN A 364 17.13 -19.73 20.71
N VAL A 365 16.78 -18.92 19.70
CA VAL A 365 17.13 -19.15 18.29
C VAL A 365 18.64 -19.18 18.11
N ASP A 366 19.29 -18.16 18.68
CA ASP A 366 20.72 -18.00 18.82
C ASP A 366 21.00 -17.03 19.97
N ASP A 367 22.22 -16.54 20.09
CA ASP A 367 22.61 -15.65 21.18
C ASP A 367 22.01 -14.22 21.04
N SER A 368 21.36 -13.93 19.92
CA SER A 368 20.82 -12.64 19.52
C SER A 368 19.29 -12.60 19.39
N ALA A 369 18.58 -13.72 19.57
CA ALA A 369 17.12 -13.73 19.49
C ALA A 369 16.47 -14.90 20.26
N ILE A 370 15.30 -14.63 20.83
CA ILE A 370 14.39 -15.64 21.39
C ILE A 370 13.06 -15.60 20.63
N ARG A 371 12.51 -16.78 20.33
CA ARG A 371 11.22 -16.92 19.65
C ARG A 371 10.22 -17.65 20.52
N PHE A 372 8.99 -17.14 20.52
CA PHE A 372 7.81 -17.71 21.16
C PHE A 372 6.79 -18.08 20.08
N ASP A 373 6.32 -19.32 20.12
CA ASP A 373 5.41 -19.92 19.15
C ASP A 373 4.08 -20.24 19.86
N PHE A 374 3.06 -19.38 19.65
CA PHE A 374 1.74 -19.47 20.27
C PHE A 374 0.80 -20.26 19.37
N ILE A 375 0.54 -21.51 19.71
CA ILE A 375 -0.36 -22.37 18.95
C ILE A 375 -1.79 -22.08 19.38
N LEU A 376 -2.61 -21.59 18.44
CA LEU A 376 -3.97 -21.18 18.73
C LEU A 376 -4.90 -22.40 18.75
N SER A 377 -5.94 -22.33 19.59
CA SER A 377 -6.93 -23.41 19.74
C SER A 377 -7.96 -23.47 18.61
N HIS A 378 -8.03 -22.41 17.79
CA HIS A 378 -8.99 -22.24 16.71
C HIS A 378 -8.27 -22.11 15.36
N GLU A 379 -8.89 -22.57 14.27
CA GLU A 379 -8.27 -22.53 12.93
C GLU A 379 -8.22 -21.12 12.33
N GLN A 380 -9.26 -20.31 12.54
CA GLN A 380 -9.32 -18.92 12.07
C GLN A 380 -8.64 -17.97 13.07
N SER A 381 -7.64 -17.21 12.66
CA SER A 381 -7.12 -16.10 13.48
C SER A 381 -8.05 -14.88 13.41
N TRP A 382 -8.40 -14.31 14.56
CA TRP A 382 -9.33 -13.18 14.66
C TRP A 382 -8.66 -11.84 14.96
N GLY A 383 -7.35 -11.86 15.17
CA GLY A 383 -6.54 -10.68 15.38
C GLY A 383 -5.47 -10.87 16.44
N PHE A 384 -4.38 -10.12 16.30
CA PHE A 384 -3.28 -10.07 17.24
C PHE A 384 -2.53 -8.75 17.10
N TYR A 385 -1.82 -8.33 18.13
CA TYR A 385 -0.87 -7.23 18.02
C TYR A 385 0.16 -7.25 19.15
N GLY A 386 1.35 -6.70 18.88
CA GLY A 386 2.38 -6.47 19.89
C GLY A 386 2.40 -5.00 20.33
N LYS A 387 2.55 -4.76 21.63
CA LYS A 387 2.79 -3.41 22.17
C LYS A 387 3.75 -3.48 23.35
N TYR A 388 4.20 -2.32 23.81
CA TYR A 388 4.92 -2.20 25.08
C TYR A 388 4.10 -1.46 26.12
N ASN A 389 4.12 -1.95 27.36
CA ASN A 389 3.68 -1.22 28.55
C ASN A 389 4.90 -0.94 29.45
N GLY A 390 5.43 0.29 29.34
CA GLY A 390 6.77 0.59 29.82
C GLY A 390 7.80 -0.19 29.00
N ASN A 391 8.62 -1.00 29.68
CA ASN A 391 9.57 -1.89 29.01
C ASN A 391 9.02 -3.29 28.76
N ARG A 392 7.83 -3.63 29.26
CA ARG A 392 7.26 -4.98 29.15
C ARG A 392 6.60 -5.17 27.78
N PHE A 393 7.04 -6.15 27.02
CA PHE A 393 6.39 -6.52 25.76
C PHE A 393 5.07 -7.24 26.07
N VAL A 394 4.01 -6.88 25.35
CA VAL A 394 2.68 -7.47 25.50
C VAL A 394 2.22 -7.95 24.13
N LEU A 395 2.00 -9.26 23.99
CA LEU A 395 1.25 -9.82 22.88
C LEU A 395 -0.22 -9.89 23.26
N ALA A 396 -1.07 -9.25 22.47
CA ALA A 396 -2.52 -9.41 22.55
C ALA A 396 -2.97 -10.40 21.47
N LEU A 397 -3.76 -11.40 21.87
CA LEU A 397 -4.41 -12.38 21.00
C LEU A 397 -5.92 -12.24 21.15
N ARG A 398 -6.63 -12.09 20.03
CA ARG A 398 -8.07 -11.88 20.07
C ARG A 398 -8.81 -13.18 20.34
N LYS A 399 -9.84 -13.12 21.18
CA LYS A 399 -10.80 -14.20 21.39
C LYS A 399 -11.66 -14.37 20.14
N PRO A 400 -11.94 -15.62 19.70
CA PRO A 400 -12.86 -15.86 18.59
C PRO A 400 -14.28 -15.40 18.97
N PRO A 401 -15.04 -14.78 18.05
CA PRO A 401 -16.46 -14.56 18.24
C PRO A 401 -17.22 -15.89 18.26
N VAL A 402 -18.42 -15.87 18.85
CA VAL A 402 -19.37 -16.97 18.73
C VAL A 402 -20.01 -16.90 17.35
N ILE A 403 -19.84 -17.95 16.54
CA ILE A 403 -20.48 -18.09 15.23
C ILE A 403 -21.57 -19.15 15.33
N LEU A 404 -22.78 -18.82 14.87
CA LEU A 404 -23.93 -19.72 14.90
C LEU A 404 -24.20 -20.31 13.51
N ASP A 405 -24.28 -21.63 13.39
CA ASP A 405 -24.38 -22.35 12.10
C ASP A 405 -25.49 -21.81 11.17
N ASN A 406 -26.68 -21.53 11.72
CA ASN A 406 -27.84 -21.08 10.95
C ASN A 406 -28.00 -19.55 10.91
N SER A 407 -27.14 -18.80 11.60
CA SER A 407 -27.19 -17.33 11.69
C SER A 407 -25.80 -16.76 11.95
N PRO A 408 -24.84 -16.96 11.03
CA PRO A 408 -23.42 -16.71 11.28
C PRO A 408 -23.07 -15.25 11.55
N PHE A 409 -23.93 -14.31 11.13
CA PHE A 409 -23.76 -12.88 11.37
C PHE A 409 -24.33 -12.41 12.71
N GLN A 410 -25.20 -13.19 13.35
CA GLN A 410 -25.91 -12.79 14.57
C GLN A 410 -24.94 -12.47 15.71
N GLY A 411 -24.89 -11.19 16.12
CA GLY A 411 -24.02 -10.72 17.20
C GLY A 411 -22.58 -10.44 16.80
N LEU A 412 -22.21 -10.63 15.52
CA LEU A 412 -20.89 -10.28 14.99
C LEU A 412 -20.81 -8.76 14.73
N SER A 413 -19.72 -8.11 15.13
CA SER A 413 -19.46 -6.71 14.84
C SER A 413 -18.51 -6.57 13.65
N ILE A 414 -18.96 -5.91 12.58
CA ILE A 414 -18.22 -5.80 11.31
C ILE A 414 -18.00 -4.33 11.00
N ALA A 415 -16.74 -3.92 10.77
CA ALA A 415 -16.43 -2.61 10.23
C ALA A 415 -16.54 -2.65 8.70
N ILE A 416 -17.16 -1.62 8.13
CA ILE A 416 -17.18 -1.36 6.69
C ILE A 416 -16.59 0.01 6.45
N ASP A 417 -15.53 0.06 5.64
CA ASP A 417 -14.95 1.30 5.16
C ASP A 417 -15.30 1.51 3.70
N ALA A 418 -16.11 2.53 3.44
CA ALA A 418 -16.27 3.05 2.09
C ALA A 418 -14.98 3.82 1.72
N GLY A 419 -14.19 3.27 0.80
CA GLY A 419 -12.93 3.86 0.39
C GLY A 419 -13.03 5.33 -0.01
N HIS A 420 -11.96 6.08 0.22
CA HIS A 420 -11.85 7.52 -0.08
C HIS A 420 -12.87 8.41 0.66
N GLY A 421 -13.30 9.52 0.07
CA GLY A 421 -14.25 10.47 0.68
C GLY A 421 -13.72 11.91 0.73
N GLY A 422 -14.63 12.87 0.64
CA GLY A 422 -14.35 14.31 0.61
C GLY A 422 -13.46 14.69 -0.58
N ASP A 423 -12.28 15.23 -0.28
CA ASP A 423 -11.29 15.65 -1.29
C ASP A 423 -10.62 14.47 -2.00
N HIS A 424 -10.64 13.29 -1.38
CA HIS A 424 -10.15 12.07 -2.00
C HIS A 424 -11.28 11.48 -2.86
N LYS A 425 -11.25 11.74 -4.17
CA LYS A 425 -12.25 11.24 -5.13
C LYS A 425 -12.10 9.75 -5.45
N GLY A 426 -10.91 9.21 -5.23
CA GLY A 426 -10.50 7.91 -5.76
C GLY A 426 -10.34 7.95 -7.28
N ALA A 427 -10.54 6.80 -7.92
CA ALA A 427 -10.59 6.68 -9.36
C ALA A 427 -11.72 7.51 -9.97
N LEU A 428 -11.49 7.98 -11.20
CA LEU A 428 -12.47 8.71 -12.00
C LEU A 428 -12.73 7.93 -13.29
N GLY A 429 -13.99 7.57 -13.51
CA GLY A 429 -14.44 6.91 -14.73
C GLY A 429 -14.54 7.87 -15.92
N ALA A 430 -14.73 7.32 -17.12
CA ALA A 430 -14.82 8.12 -18.34
C ALA A 430 -16.08 9.01 -18.36
N THR A 431 -17.18 8.55 -17.74
CA THR A 431 -18.39 9.37 -17.54
C THR A 431 -18.21 10.45 -16.48
N GLY A 432 -17.16 10.37 -15.66
CA GLY A 432 -16.91 11.26 -14.52
C GLY A 432 -17.43 10.68 -13.20
N LEU A 433 -17.86 9.42 -13.18
CA LEU A 433 -18.24 8.72 -11.96
C LEU A 433 -17.03 8.61 -11.03
N MET A 434 -17.20 9.01 -9.77
CA MET A 434 -16.13 8.99 -8.78
C MET A 434 -16.22 7.74 -7.91
N GLU A 435 -15.07 7.13 -7.64
CA GLU A 435 -14.97 5.92 -6.83
C GLU A 435 -15.55 6.10 -5.42
N LYS A 436 -15.29 7.24 -4.79
CA LYS A 436 -15.78 7.55 -3.44
C LYS A 436 -17.31 7.44 -3.31
N ASP A 437 -18.02 7.74 -4.39
CA ASP A 437 -19.49 7.79 -4.44
C ASP A 437 -20.05 6.37 -4.58
N VAL A 438 -19.48 5.60 -5.51
CA VAL A 438 -19.80 4.18 -5.70
C VAL A 438 -19.51 3.39 -4.42
N ASN A 439 -18.33 3.59 -3.82
CA ASN A 439 -17.92 2.92 -2.60
C ASN A 439 -18.90 3.18 -1.45
N LEU A 440 -19.44 4.41 -1.33
CA LEU A 440 -20.39 4.75 -0.26
C LEU A 440 -21.75 4.08 -0.47
N VAL A 441 -22.34 4.20 -1.67
CA VAL A 441 -23.65 3.57 -1.99
C VAL A 441 -23.61 2.08 -1.75
N TYR A 442 -22.60 1.43 -2.32
CA TYR A 442 -22.43 0.00 -2.26
C TYR A 442 -22.20 -0.51 -0.81
N SER A 443 -21.43 0.24 -0.01
CA SER A 443 -21.21 -0.07 1.41
C SER A 443 -22.50 0.02 2.23
N TYR A 444 -23.42 0.93 1.90
CA TYR A 444 -24.73 1.01 2.54
C TYR A 444 -25.60 -0.22 2.25
N TYR A 445 -25.57 -0.73 1.02
CA TYR A 445 -26.28 -1.97 0.69
C TYR A 445 -25.72 -3.16 1.46
N LEU A 446 -24.40 -3.26 1.58
CA LEU A 446 -23.78 -4.30 2.38
C LEU A 446 -24.13 -4.17 3.87
N LYS A 447 -24.10 -2.94 4.41
CA LYS A 447 -24.54 -2.66 5.78
C LYS A 447 -25.96 -3.16 6.04
N ASP A 448 -26.90 -2.79 5.17
CA ASP A 448 -28.31 -3.15 5.34
C ASP A 448 -28.53 -4.68 5.29
N ILE A 449 -27.81 -5.38 4.40
CA ILE A 449 -27.84 -6.85 4.32
C ILE A 449 -27.34 -7.47 5.63
N LEU A 450 -26.16 -7.05 6.10
CA LEU A 450 -25.53 -7.61 7.29
C LEU A 450 -26.32 -7.32 8.58
N GLU A 451 -26.85 -6.10 8.74
CA GLU A 451 -27.69 -5.75 9.90
C GLU A 451 -29.00 -6.53 9.91
N LYS A 452 -29.62 -6.75 8.74
CA LYS A 452 -30.83 -7.59 8.63
C LYS A 452 -30.57 -9.05 9.02
N GLU A 453 -29.34 -9.52 8.86
CA GLU A 453 -28.89 -10.85 9.28
C GLU A 453 -28.31 -10.88 10.72
N GLY A 454 -28.41 -9.78 11.45
CA GLY A 454 -28.13 -9.70 12.89
C GLY A 454 -26.72 -9.25 13.27
N ALA A 455 -25.90 -8.79 12.32
CA ALA A 455 -24.61 -8.17 12.62
C ALA A 455 -24.77 -6.74 13.16
N LYS A 456 -23.83 -6.31 14.00
CA LYS A 456 -23.59 -4.90 14.31
C LYS A 456 -22.62 -4.34 13.27
N VAL A 457 -23.06 -3.39 12.44
CA VAL A 457 -22.19 -2.80 11.42
C VAL A 457 -21.70 -1.43 11.87
N ILE A 458 -20.38 -1.22 11.78
CA ILE A 458 -19.71 0.06 12.04
C ILE A 458 -19.18 0.60 10.72
N MET A 459 -19.78 1.69 10.24
CA MET A 459 -19.26 2.41 9.08
C MET A 459 -18.16 3.36 9.55
N THR A 460 -16.99 3.35 8.91
CA THR A 460 -15.94 4.35 9.20
C THR A 460 -16.36 5.76 8.76
N ARG A 461 -17.11 5.85 7.65
CA ARG A 461 -17.81 7.06 7.20
C ARG A 461 -19.23 6.74 6.74
N SER A 462 -20.14 7.66 7.01
CA SER A 462 -21.55 7.61 6.58
C SER A 462 -21.92 8.76 5.63
N ASP A 463 -20.95 9.56 5.22
CA ASP A 463 -21.13 10.67 4.29
C ASP A 463 -19.84 10.92 3.47
N ASP A 464 -19.84 11.99 2.68
CA ASP A 464 -18.72 12.40 1.84
C ASP A 464 -17.66 13.21 2.64
N THR A 465 -17.07 12.56 3.65
CA THR A 465 -16.05 13.16 4.53
C THR A 465 -14.64 12.68 4.19
N THR A 466 -13.67 13.60 4.21
CA THR A 466 -12.24 13.29 4.12
C THR A 466 -11.75 12.65 5.43
N MET A 467 -11.20 11.44 5.37
CA MET A 467 -10.65 10.74 6.54
C MET A 467 -9.27 10.15 6.29
N GLY A 468 -8.42 10.17 7.33
CA GLY A 468 -7.10 9.56 7.32
C GLY A 468 -7.16 8.02 7.40
N LEU A 469 -6.13 7.33 6.92
CA LEU A 469 -6.09 5.86 6.97
C LEU A 469 -6.00 5.32 8.42
N SER A 470 -5.23 5.98 9.30
CA SER A 470 -5.16 5.59 10.72
C SER A 470 -6.50 5.73 11.42
N GLU A 471 -7.16 6.88 11.24
CA GLU A 471 -8.46 7.19 11.83
C GLU A 471 -9.52 6.13 11.50
N ARG A 472 -9.53 5.61 10.27
CA ARG A 472 -10.44 4.53 9.85
C ARG A 472 -10.20 3.23 10.64
N MET A 473 -8.94 2.90 10.89
CA MET A 473 -8.57 1.72 11.66
C MET A 473 -8.83 1.92 13.16
N ASP A 474 -8.57 3.12 13.67
CA ASP A 474 -8.82 3.48 15.06
C ASP A 474 -10.30 3.29 15.43
N ILE A 475 -11.23 3.75 14.57
CA ILE A 475 -12.68 3.52 14.75
C ILE A 475 -13.01 2.04 14.90
N ALA A 476 -12.48 1.20 14.01
CA ALA A 476 -12.79 -0.22 14.01
C ALA A 476 -12.15 -0.96 15.20
N PHE A 477 -10.95 -0.54 15.61
CA PHE A 477 -10.28 -1.05 16.80
C PHE A 477 -11.01 -0.67 18.08
N GLU A 478 -11.41 0.60 18.23
CA GLU A 478 -12.13 1.12 19.41
C GLU A 478 -13.53 0.52 19.55
N GLU A 479 -14.25 0.32 18.44
CA GLU A 479 -15.53 -0.38 18.40
C GLU A 479 -15.40 -1.90 18.53
N ASN A 480 -14.16 -2.42 18.60
CA ASN A 480 -13.84 -3.83 18.73
C ASN A 480 -14.56 -4.68 17.67
N THR A 481 -14.47 -4.28 16.40
CA THR A 481 -15.07 -5.05 15.29
C THR A 481 -14.24 -6.30 14.98
N GLN A 482 -14.87 -7.44 14.75
CA GLN A 482 -14.20 -8.72 14.49
C GLN A 482 -13.79 -8.90 13.03
N LEU A 483 -14.34 -8.11 12.10
CA LEU A 483 -13.96 -8.08 10.69
C LEU A 483 -13.90 -6.63 10.20
N PHE A 484 -13.10 -6.39 9.18
CA PHE A 484 -13.02 -5.11 8.48
C PHE A 484 -13.11 -5.32 6.97
N LEU A 485 -14.10 -4.70 6.33
CA LEU A 485 -14.31 -4.75 4.89
C LEU A 485 -13.99 -3.39 4.30
N TRP A 486 -12.96 -3.34 3.46
CA TRP A 486 -12.48 -2.14 2.81
C TRP A 486 -12.98 -2.09 1.36
N MET A 487 -14.02 -1.30 1.12
CA MET A 487 -14.80 -1.34 -0.12
C MET A 487 -14.26 -0.32 -1.13
N HIS A 488 -13.84 -0.82 -2.28
CA HIS A 488 -13.16 -0.06 -3.33
C HIS A 488 -13.62 -0.47 -4.74
N ASN A 489 -13.24 0.34 -5.73
CA ASN A 489 -13.34 -0.01 -7.14
C ASN A 489 -12.06 0.38 -7.87
N ASN A 490 -11.53 -0.55 -8.65
CA ASN A 490 -10.16 -0.51 -9.11
C ASN A 490 -9.96 0.50 -10.25
N SER A 491 -8.70 0.78 -10.57
CA SER A 491 -8.33 1.57 -11.74
C SER A 491 -6.93 1.23 -12.21
N THR A 492 -6.75 1.19 -13.53
CA THR A 492 -5.43 1.03 -14.15
C THR A 492 -4.59 2.31 -14.20
N GLY A 493 -5.05 3.41 -13.59
CA GLY A 493 -4.44 4.73 -13.73
C GLY A 493 -4.49 5.21 -15.19
N LEU A 494 -3.66 6.18 -15.58
CA LEU A 494 -3.75 6.84 -16.89
C LEU A 494 -2.83 6.27 -17.97
N ILE A 495 -2.15 5.14 -17.74
CA ILE A 495 -1.10 4.63 -18.66
C ILE A 495 -1.47 3.34 -19.39
N ARG A 496 -2.67 2.81 -19.17
CA ARG A 496 -3.17 1.58 -19.81
C ARG A 496 -4.44 1.86 -20.61
N HIS A 497 -4.65 1.05 -21.64
CA HIS A 497 -5.81 1.18 -22.50
C HIS A 497 -7.09 0.89 -21.69
N PRO A 498 -8.19 1.66 -21.87
CA PRO A 498 -9.42 1.50 -21.09
C PRO A 498 -9.99 0.08 -21.13
N GLU A 499 -9.86 -0.61 -22.26
CA GLU A 499 -10.37 -1.98 -22.45
C GLU A 499 -9.41 -3.09 -22.01
N GLU A 500 -8.22 -2.75 -21.48
CA GLU A 500 -7.16 -3.75 -21.21
C GLU A 500 -7.43 -4.60 -19.97
N ILE A 501 -7.98 -4.00 -18.90
CA ILE A 501 -8.19 -4.66 -17.61
C ILE A 501 -9.57 -4.27 -17.08
N LYS A 502 -10.31 -5.26 -16.59
CA LYS A 502 -11.64 -5.15 -15.98
C LYS A 502 -11.87 -6.30 -15.02
N GLY A 503 -12.96 -6.27 -14.27
CA GLY A 503 -13.38 -7.33 -13.37
C GLY A 503 -13.13 -7.06 -11.88
N ALA A 504 -13.32 -8.09 -11.07
CA ALA A 504 -13.31 -7.98 -9.61
C ALA A 504 -12.05 -8.62 -9.01
N SER A 505 -11.62 -8.11 -7.86
CA SER A 505 -10.54 -8.72 -7.08
C SER A 505 -10.73 -8.52 -5.57
N THR A 506 -10.13 -9.39 -4.78
CA THR A 506 -10.06 -9.23 -3.31
C THR A 506 -8.62 -9.19 -2.86
N TYR A 507 -8.31 -8.49 -1.76
CA TYR A 507 -6.94 -8.40 -1.24
C TYR A 507 -6.89 -8.64 0.25
N TYR A 508 -5.77 -9.22 0.67
CA TYR A 508 -5.40 -9.47 2.06
C TYR A 508 -3.91 -9.22 2.25
N THR A 509 -3.43 -9.18 3.50
CA THR A 509 -1.99 -9.18 3.79
C THR A 509 -1.66 -10.18 4.89
N PRO A 510 -1.99 -9.97 6.18
CA PRO A 510 -1.86 -11.05 7.15
C PRO A 510 -2.76 -12.22 6.75
N LEU A 511 -2.28 -13.43 7.01
CA LEU A 511 -2.97 -14.66 6.60
C LEU A 511 -4.36 -14.81 7.26
N GLN A 512 -4.65 -14.06 8.32
CA GLN A 512 -5.97 -14.01 8.95
C GLN A 512 -7.08 -13.51 8.01
N GLY A 513 -6.75 -12.73 6.97
CA GLY A 513 -7.69 -12.28 5.94
C GLY A 513 -7.76 -13.18 4.70
N LEU A 514 -6.86 -14.17 4.56
CA LEU A 514 -6.72 -14.99 3.36
C LEU A 514 -8.03 -15.69 3.00
N GLU A 515 -8.58 -16.46 3.94
CA GLU A 515 -9.72 -17.33 3.68
C GLU A 515 -11.00 -16.52 3.44
N PHE A 516 -11.18 -15.38 4.13
CA PHE A 516 -12.28 -14.46 3.84
C PHE A 516 -12.18 -13.86 2.43
N ALA A 517 -10.99 -13.39 2.03
CA ALA A 517 -10.77 -12.86 0.69
C ALA A 517 -11.00 -13.93 -0.39
N ARG A 518 -10.57 -15.17 -0.12
CA ARG A 518 -10.75 -16.33 -0.99
C ARG A 518 -12.21 -16.72 -1.15
N SER A 519 -13.00 -16.71 -0.07
CA SER A 519 -14.44 -17.06 -0.11
C SER A 519 -15.29 -15.99 -0.77
N ILE A 520 -14.97 -14.70 -0.62
CA ILE A 520 -15.71 -13.60 -1.28
C ILE A 520 -15.52 -13.62 -2.80
N TYR A 521 -14.30 -13.90 -3.26
CA TYR A 521 -13.90 -13.68 -4.65
C TYR A 521 -14.78 -14.40 -5.71
N PRO A 522 -15.13 -15.71 -5.58
CA PRO A 522 -15.99 -16.39 -6.54
C PRO A 522 -17.37 -15.74 -6.71
N TYR A 523 -17.98 -15.25 -5.63
CA TYR A 523 -19.29 -14.61 -5.66
C TYR A 523 -19.27 -13.32 -6.49
N LEU A 524 -18.19 -12.56 -6.43
CA LEU A 524 -18.01 -11.37 -7.27
C LEU A 524 -17.95 -11.75 -8.76
N THR A 525 -17.14 -12.77 -9.10
CA THR A 525 -16.97 -13.21 -10.50
C THR A 525 -18.24 -13.85 -11.08
N ASN A 526 -19.10 -14.44 -10.23
CA ASN A 526 -20.40 -14.98 -10.65
C ASN A 526 -21.40 -13.91 -11.11
N LEU A 527 -21.11 -12.62 -10.88
CA LEU A 527 -21.88 -11.50 -11.43
C LEU A 527 -21.53 -11.19 -12.90
N GLY A 528 -20.61 -11.95 -13.50
CA GLY A 528 -20.13 -11.73 -14.87
C GLY A 528 -18.93 -10.78 -14.98
N LEU A 529 -18.31 -10.43 -13.84
CA LEU A 529 -17.08 -9.66 -13.77
C LEU A 529 -15.87 -10.56 -14.05
N GLU A 530 -14.89 -10.06 -14.81
CA GLU A 530 -13.68 -10.83 -15.12
C GLU A 530 -12.89 -11.19 -13.84
N PRO A 531 -12.22 -12.35 -13.82
CA PRO A 531 -11.47 -12.82 -12.66
C PRO A 531 -10.06 -12.21 -12.57
N GLU A 532 -9.88 -11.11 -11.82
CA GLU A 532 -8.55 -10.48 -11.62
C GLU A 532 -7.74 -11.08 -10.46
N GLY A 533 -8.39 -11.85 -9.59
CA GLY A 533 -7.75 -12.66 -8.56
C GLY A 533 -8.02 -12.23 -7.12
N PHE A 534 -7.67 -13.12 -6.19
CA PHE A 534 -7.48 -12.78 -4.78
C PHE A 534 -5.97 -12.58 -4.53
N VAL A 535 -5.57 -11.43 -4.00
CA VAL A 535 -4.21 -10.93 -4.12
C VAL A 535 -3.61 -10.60 -2.75
N HIS A 536 -2.42 -11.14 -2.47
CA HIS A 536 -1.63 -10.69 -1.33
C HIS A 536 -0.98 -9.33 -1.66
N ARG A 537 -1.38 -8.26 -0.96
CA ARG A 537 -0.79 -6.93 -1.14
C ARG A 537 -0.89 -6.05 0.12
N SER A 538 0.28 -5.61 0.59
CA SER A 538 0.44 -4.76 1.77
C SER A 538 0.06 -3.30 1.50
N TYR A 539 -1.21 -2.98 1.73
CA TYR A 539 -1.68 -1.61 1.90
C TYR A 539 -1.69 -1.23 3.38
N TYR A 540 -1.84 0.06 3.70
CA TYR A 540 -1.94 0.50 5.10
C TYR A 540 -3.09 -0.19 5.84
N MET A 541 -4.26 -0.30 5.21
CA MET A 541 -5.43 -0.92 5.85
C MET A 541 -5.29 -2.44 5.93
N THR A 542 -4.92 -3.09 4.83
CA THR A 542 -4.86 -4.57 4.78
C THR A 542 -3.77 -5.17 5.65
N ARG A 543 -2.71 -4.42 5.99
CA ARG A 543 -1.63 -4.92 6.85
C ARG A 543 -1.93 -4.88 8.34
N GLN A 544 -3.04 -4.28 8.76
CA GLN A 544 -3.40 -4.20 10.17
C GLN A 544 -3.76 -5.60 10.70
N THR A 545 -3.36 -5.88 11.94
CA THR A 545 -3.49 -7.22 12.51
C THR A 545 -4.58 -7.34 13.58
N TYR A 546 -5.24 -6.24 13.96
CA TYR A 546 -6.28 -6.23 15.01
C TYR A 546 -7.51 -7.08 14.69
N MET A 547 -7.82 -7.27 13.41
CA MET A 547 -8.88 -8.12 12.88
C MET A 547 -8.55 -8.53 11.44
N PRO A 548 -9.17 -9.57 10.88
CA PRO A 548 -9.16 -9.80 9.44
C PRO A 548 -9.66 -8.57 8.67
N VAL A 549 -8.81 -8.08 7.76
CA VAL A 549 -9.09 -6.96 6.87
C VAL A 549 -9.08 -7.46 5.44
N ILE A 550 -10.18 -7.25 4.73
CA ILE A 550 -10.35 -7.64 3.33
C ILE A 550 -10.60 -6.38 2.52
N LEU A 551 -9.79 -6.15 1.49
CA LEU A 551 -10.10 -5.16 0.47
C LEU A 551 -10.92 -5.83 -0.62
N VAL A 552 -12.08 -5.26 -0.95
CA VAL A 552 -12.91 -5.69 -2.09
C VAL A 552 -12.81 -4.64 -3.18
N GLU A 553 -12.19 -4.97 -4.32
CA GLU A 553 -12.26 -4.18 -5.54
C GLU A 553 -13.41 -4.71 -6.40
N GLY A 554 -14.53 -3.98 -6.40
CA GLY A 554 -15.77 -4.43 -7.03
C GLY A 554 -15.67 -4.57 -8.56
N ALA A 555 -15.19 -3.52 -9.24
CA ALA A 555 -14.94 -3.52 -10.68
C ALA A 555 -13.91 -2.43 -11.03
N PHE A 556 -13.48 -2.29 -12.29
CA PHE A 556 -12.56 -1.22 -12.72
C PHE A 556 -13.28 0.02 -13.25
N LEU A 557 -13.29 1.12 -12.50
CA LEU A 557 -13.82 2.41 -12.98
C LEU A 557 -13.11 2.92 -14.24
N SER A 558 -11.86 2.51 -14.45
CA SER A 558 -11.11 2.84 -15.67
C SER A 558 -11.64 2.18 -16.94
N ASN A 559 -12.39 1.09 -16.81
CA ASN A 559 -12.95 0.35 -17.92
C ASN A 559 -14.41 0.77 -18.14
N PRO A 560 -14.80 1.27 -19.33
CA PRO A 560 -16.16 1.78 -19.53
C PRO A 560 -17.28 0.72 -19.41
N GLU A 561 -16.99 -0.58 -19.57
CA GLU A 561 -17.98 -1.65 -19.36
C GLU A 561 -18.22 -1.91 -17.87
N ASP A 562 -17.15 -1.92 -17.07
CA ASP A 562 -17.24 -2.01 -15.61
C ASP A 562 -17.82 -0.72 -14.99
N GLU A 563 -17.46 0.44 -15.52
CA GLU A 563 -18.08 1.71 -15.11
C GLU A 563 -19.60 1.65 -15.33
N MET A 564 -20.05 1.13 -16.47
CA MET A 564 -21.48 0.88 -16.72
C MET A 564 -22.09 -0.10 -15.73
N PHE A 565 -21.37 -1.17 -15.36
CA PHE A 565 -21.83 -2.09 -14.32
C PHE A 565 -22.04 -1.34 -13.00
N LEU A 566 -21.09 -0.49 -12.60
CA LEU A 566 -21.12 0.28 -11.34
C LEU A 566 -22.15 1.42 -11.34
N MET A 567 -22.65 1.84 -12.49
CA MET A 567 -23.73 2.84 -12.61
C MET A 567 -25.13 2.27 -12.36
N SER A 568 -25.27 0.95 -12.21
CA SER A 568 -26.57 0.28 -12.00
C SER A 568 -26.83 -0.01 -10.53
N ASP A 569 -27.96 0.45 -10.01
CA ASP A 569 -28.37 0.21 -8.62
C ASP A 569 -28.53 -1.29 -8.33
N GLU A 570 -29.13 -2.02 -9.26
CA GLU A 570 -29.29 -3.47 -9.20
C GLU A 570 -27.93 -4.18 -9.10
N ASN A 571 -26.96 -3.77 -9.92
CA ASN A 571 -25.63 -4.37 -9.91
C ASN A 571 -24.88 -4.07 -8.60
N LEU A 572 -24.99 -2.87 -8.05
CA LEU A 572 -24.38 -2.55 -6.75
C LEU A 572 -25.03 -3.35 -5.60
N ARG A 573 -26.34 -3.59 -5.64
CA ARG A 573 -27.01 -4.49 -4.69
C ARG A 573 -26.54 -5.93 -4.84
N ASN A 574 -26.40 -6.42 -6.07
CA ASN A 574 -25.89 -7.76 -6.35
C ASN A 574 -24.43 -7.91 -5.90
N LEU A 575 -23.60 -6.88 -6.10
CA LEU A 575 -22.24 -6.83 -5.57
C LEU A 575 -22.23 -6.92 -4.03
N ALA A 576 -23.26 -6.39 -3.36
CA ALA A 576 -23.31 -6.34 -1.89
C ALA A 576 -23.73 -7.67 -1.33
N GLN A 577 -24.72 -8.26 -1.99
CA GLN A 577 -25.13 -9.62 -1.75
C GLN A 577 -23.96 -10.59 -1.98
N ALA A 578 -23.18 -10.44 -3.05
CA ALA A 578 -22.03 -11.30 -3.32
C ALA A 578 -20.97 -11.27 -2.20
N VAL A 579 -20.66 -10.08 -1.64
CA VAL A 579 -19.76 -9.99 -0.49
C VAL A 579 -20.36 -10.62 0.76
N ALA A 580 -21.63 -10.35 1.05
CA ALA A 580 -22.32 -10.97 2.18
C ALA A 580 -22.36 -12.50 2.05
N ASP A 581 -22.58 -13.03 0.85
CA ASP A 581 -22.65 -14.47 0.59
C ASP A 581 -21.31 -15.17 0.78
N GLY A 582 -20.22 -14.59 0.25
CA GLY A 582 -18.89 -15.14 0.47
C GLY A 582 -18.41 -15.04 1.93
N LEU A 583 -18.79 -13.98 2.66
CA LEU A 583 -18.56 -13.92 4.09
C LEU A 583 -19.36 -14.99 4.84
N ARG A 584 -20.64 -15.19 4.48
CA ARG A 584 -21.51 -16.19 5.09
C ARG A 584 -20.94 -17.59 4.91
N GLU A 585 -20.48 -17.93 3.71
CA GLU A 585 -19.80 -19.19 3.42
C GLU A 585 -18.63 -19.41 4.37
N ARG A 586 -17.72 -18.43 4.47
CA ARG A 586 -16.56 -18.56 5.36
C ARG A 586 -16.94 -18.69 6.83
N LEU A 587 -17.93 -17.93 7.30
CA LEU A 587 -18.35 -18.00 8.70
C LEU A 587 -19.02 -19.34 9.02
N VAL A 588 -19.83 -19.90 8.12
CA VAL A 588 -20.41 -21.24 8.30
C VAL A 588 -19.33 -22.31 8.35
N GLU A 589 -18.28 -22.21 7.53
CA GLU A 589 -17.13 -23.11 7.61
C GLU A 589 -16.39 -23.03 8.95
N ILE A 590 -16.35 -21.86 9.61
CA ILE A 590 -15.71 -21.68 10.92
C ILE A 590 -16.57 -22.21 12.06
N GLY A 591 -17.90 -22.15 11.93
CA GLY A 591 -18.83 -22.62 12.96
C GLY A 591 -18.96 -24.15 13.03
N ASN A 592 -18.80 -24.82 11.89
CA ASN A 592 -18.76 -26.29 11.78
C ASN A 592 -17.41 -26.86 12.21
#